data_AF-A0A5E7X637-F1
#
_entry.id   AF-A0A5E7X637-F1
#
_cell.length_a   1.000
_cell.length_b   1.000
_cell.length_c   1.000
_cell.angle_alpha   90.00
_cell.angle_beta   90.00
_cell.angle_gamma   90.00
#
_symmetry.space_group_name_H-M   'P 1'
#
loop_
_entity.id
_entity.type
_entity.pdbx_description
1 polymer ?
#
loop_
_entity_poly.entity_id
_entity_poly.type
_entity_poly.pdbx_seq_one_letter_code
_entity_poly.pdbx_strand_id
1 'polypeptide(L)'
;MKISNVYIFIFIFFFNILFEPHLCNAVIQRNESHLIKSPIDELNRKRKKKVLYAIIGVTLGMLAVVAGGLGMIHKRKKPSIWDDLGQDANGILNSTIAQGIWMAKMNMTKDTMPVDKLLPQMDDIRKIIKQELAHRRLDIDKYDPLQIQDFCNFSIFNIKESMLSFQRNLRLGKW
;
A
#
# COMPACT_ATOMS: atom_id res chain seq x y z
N MET A 1 16.12 21.29 6.69
CA MET A 1 14.90 21.85 6.07
C MET A 1 13.93 20.72 5.78
N LYS A 2 12.69 20.78 6.27
CA LYS A 2 11.69 19.73 6.02
C LYS A 2 11.41 19.66 4.52
N ILE A 3 11.28 18.45 3.97
CA ILE A 3 10.97 18.17 2.55
C ILE A 3 9.81 19.02 2.01
N SER A 4 8.84 19.36 2.87
CA SER A 4 7.76 20.32 2.62
C SER A 4 8.22 21.67 2.04
N ASN A 5 9.35 22.21 2.48
CA ASN A 5 9.81 23.54 2.04
C ASN A 5 10.31 23.49 0.59
N VAL A 6 10.93 22.38 0.18
CA VAL A 6 11.44 22.21 -1.20
C VAL A 6 10.28 22.18 -2.19
N TYR A 7 9.17 21.51 -1.86
CA TYR A 7 7.97 21.48 -2.70
C TYR A 7 7.32 22.85 -2.85
N ILE A 8 7.30 23.67 -1.81
CA ILE A 8 6.79 25.05 -1.88
C ILE A 8 7.64 25.87 -2.86
N PHE A 9 8.96 25.75 -2.80
CA PHE A 9 9.84 26.43 -3.76
C PHE A 9 9.64 25.96 -5.20
N ILE A 10 9.50 24.66 -5.43
CA ILE A 10 9.21 24.11 -6.77
C ILE A 10 7.86 24.64 -7.28
N PHE A 11 6.85 24.70 -6.42
CA PHE A 11 5.52 25.17 -6.79
C PHE A 11 5.51 26.67 -7.12
N ILE A 12 6.23 27.48 -6.32
CA ILE A 12 6.43 28.92 -6.59
C ILE A 12 7.20 29.11 -7.91
N PHE A 13 8.24 28.31 -8.17
CA PHE A 13 9.03 28.40 -9.39
C PHE A 13 8.20 28.04 -10.63
N PHE A 14 7.38 26.98 -10.52
CA PHE A 14 6.46 26.57 -11.58
C PHE A 14 5.39 27.65 -11.85
N PHE A 15 4.85 28.27 -10.80
CA PHE A 15 3.97 29.43 -10.94
C PHE A 15 4.67 30.60 -11.63
N ASN A 16 5.90 30.94 -11.28
CA ASN A 16 6.62 32.04 -11.92
C ASN A 16 6.85 31.77 -13.42
N ILE A 17 7.26 30.56 -13.82
CA ILE A 17 7.44 30.21 -15.24
C ILE A 17 6.12 30.27 -16.03
N LEU A 18 5.02 29.80 -15.44
CA LEU A 18 3.70 29.84 -16.09
C LEU A 18 3.15 31.26 -16.25
N PHE A 19 3.47 32.16 -15.32
CA PHE A 19 2.95 33.53 -15.30
C PHE A 19 3.92 34.59 -15.86
N GLU A 20 5.20 34.27 -16.06
CA GLU A 20 6.21 35.14 -16.68
C GLU A 20 5.78 35.72 -18.04
N PRO A 21 5.28 34.93 -19.02
CA PRO A 21 4.81 35.49 -20.28
C PRO A 21 3.54 36.34 -20.14
N HIS A 22 2.84 36.28 -18.99
CA HIS A 22 1.67 37.11 -18.69
C HIS A 22 2.03 38.45 -18.05
N LEU A 23 3.03 38.49 -17.18
CA LEU A 23 3.49 39.72 -16.51
C LEU A 23 4.33 40.60 -17.47
N CYS A 24 5.21 40.00 -18.27
CA CYS A 24 6.04 40.77 -19.22
C CYS A 24 5.24 41.38 -20.39
N ASN A 25 4.17 40.74 -20.86
CA ASN A 25 3.37 41.26 -21.98
C ASN A 25 2.43 42.41 -21.58
N ALA A 26 2.03 42.52 -20.31
CA ALA A 26 1.17 43.60 -19.85
C ALA A 26 1.88 44.97 -19.84
N VAL A 27 3.20 44.98 -19.69
CA VAL A 27 4.02 46.20 -19.70
C VAL A 27 4.25 46.72 -21.12
N ILE A 28 4.42 45.82 -22.10
CA ILE A 28 4.66 46.20 -23.51
C ILE A 28 3.39 46.75 -24.16
N GLN A 29 2.20 46.27 -23.78
CA GLN A 29 0.92 46.73 -24.36
C GLN A 29 0.53 48.17 -24.00
N ARG A 30 1.19 48.81 -23.01
CA ARG A 30 0.84 50.17 -22.57
C ARG A 30 1.53 51.28 -23.39
N ASN A 31 2.54 50.95 -24.21
CA ASN A 31 3.32 51.94 -24.96
C ASN A 31 3.03 52.01 -26.47
N GLU A 32 2.19 51.14 -27.03
CA GLU A 32 1.78 51.20 -28.44
C GLU A 32 0.26 51.28 -28.56
N SER A 33 -0.29 52.42 -28.17
CA SER A 33 -1.72 52.71 -28.32
C SER A 33 -2.01 53.60 -29.53
N HIS A 34 -1.45 53.33 -30.70
CA HIS A 34 -1.95 53.93 -31.94
C HIS A 34 -1.86 52.94 -33.11
N LEU A 35 -3.03 52.67 -33.69
CA LEU A 35 -3.33 52.04 -34.98
C LEU A 35 -3.54 50.51 -35.03
N ILE A 36 -4.62 50.16 -35.75
CA ILE A 36 -5.06 48.83 -36.25
C ILE A 36 -5.92 47.98 -35.28
N LYS A 37 -7.22 48.33 -35.21
CA LYS A 37 -8.31 47.45 -34.74
C LYS A 37 -8.68 46.45 -35.86
N SER A 38 -8.18 45.22 -35.81
CA SER A 38 -8.85 44.03 -36.40
C SER A 38 -8.10 42.71 -36.08
N PRO A 39 -6.75 42.61 -36.17
CA PRO A 39 -6.04 41.35 -35.87
C PRO A 39 -5.73 41.13 -34.38
N ILE A 40 -5.59 42.22 -33.62
CA ILE A 40 -5.14 42.21 -32.22
C ILE A 40 -6.23 41.66 -31.28
N ASP A 41 -7.51 41.94 -31.56
CA ASP A 41 -8.63 41.46 -30.73
C ASP A 41 -8.86 39.95 -30.89
N GLU A 42 -8.67 39.40 -32.09
CA GLU A 42 -8.77 37.96 -32.32
C GLU A 42 -7.61 37.22 -31.65
N LEU A 43 -6.40 37.79 -31.70
CA LEU A 43 -5.21 37.26 -31.01
C LEU A 43 -5.41 37.30 -29.48
N ASN A 44 -5.94 38.40 -28.94
CA ASN A 44 -6.27 38.55 -27.52
C ASN A 44 -7.35 37.55 -27.08
N ARG A 45 -8.36 37.28 -27.92
CA ARG A 45 -9.42 36.29 -27.62
C ARG A 45 -8.90 34.85 -27.63
N LYS A 46 -8.01 34.49 -28.57
CA LYS A 46 -7.32 33.19 -28.58
C LYS A 46 -6.40 33.02 -27.37
N ARG A 47 -5.70 34.09 -26.96
CA ARG A 47 -4.85 34.10 -25.76
C ARG A 47 -5.66 33.94 -24.47
N LYS A 48 -6.77 34.68 -24.32
CA LYS A 48 -7.69 34.53 -23.17
C LYS A 48 -8.26 33.11 -23.06
N LYS A 49 -8.60 32.46 -24.18
CA LYS A 49 -9.03 31.05 -24.18
C LYS A 49 -7.93 30.11 -23.71
N LYS A 50 -6.69 30.27 -24.19
CA LYS A 50 -5.55 29.46 -23.73
C LYS A 50 -5.27 29.62 -22.23
N VAL A 51 -5.38 30.85 -21.72
CA VAL A 51 -5.26 31.15 -20.27
C VAL A 51 -6.35 30.44 -19.48
N LEU A 52 -7.59 30.51 -19.94
CA LEU A 52 -8.70 29.83 -19.28
C LEU A 52 -8.48 28.32 -19.21
N TYR A 53 -8.02 27.70 -20.30
CA TYR A 53 -7.68 26.27 -20.33
C TYR A 53 -6.50 25.93 -19.41
N ALA A 54 -5.48 26.78 -19.32
CA ALA A 54 -4.36 26.59 -18.40
C ALA A 54 -4.81 26.65 -16.93
N ILE A 55 -5.65 27.61 -16.57
CA ILE A 55 -6.22 27.73 -15.21
C ILE A 55 -7.08 26.51 -14.87
N ILE A 56 -7.94 26.07 -15.79
CA ILE A 56 -8.77 24.87 -15.61
C ILE A 56 -7.88 23.63 -15.40
N GLY A 57 -6.84 23.47 -16.21
CA GLY A 57 -5.89 22.36 -16.09
C GLY A 57 -5.16 22.33 -14.75
N VAL A 58 -4.67 23.49 -14.28
CA VAL A 58 -3.99 23.60 -12.97
C VAL A 58 -4.96 23.34 -11.81
N THR A 59 -6.19 23.83 -11.92
CA THR A 59 -7.21 23.65 -10.87
C THR A 59 -7.64 22.18 -10.76
N LEU A 60 -7.84 21.50 -11.90
CA LEU A 60 -8.13 20.06 -11.94
C LEU A 60 -6.96 19.22 -11.41
N GLY A 61 -5.71 19.57 -11.77
CA GLY A 61 -4.52 18.91 -11.25
C GLY A 61 -4.38 19.03 -9.73
N MET A 62 -4.62 20.24 -9.18
CA MET A 62 -4.62 20.47 -7.74
C MET A 62 -5.73 19.70 -7.02
N LEU A 63 -6.94 19.67 -7.57
CA LEU A 63 -8.05 18.89 -7.01
C LEU A 63 -7.74 17.39 -6.98
N ALA A 64 -7.11 16.85 -8.02
CA ALA A 64 -6.71 15.45 -8.07
C ALA A 64 -5.63 15.11 -7.02
N VAL A 65 -4.65 15.99 -6.82
CA VAL A 65 -3.61 15.83 -5.79
C VAL A 65 -4.20 15.94 -4.38
N VAL A 66 -5.12 16.88 -4.15
CA VAL A 66 -5.80 17.03 -2.86
C VAL A 66 -6.72 15.84 -2.57
N ALA A 67 -7.48 15.37 -3.55
CA ALA A 67 -8.33 14.19 -3.41
C ALA A 67 -7.50 12.90 -3.19
N GLY A 68 -6.39 12.74 -3.91
CA GLY A 68 -5.46 11.63 -3.72
C GLY A 68 -4.77 11.66 -2.36
N GLY A 69 -4.29 12.83 -1.94
CA GLY A 69 -3.67 13.04 -0.63
C GLY A 69 -4.65 12.80 0.52
N LEU A 70 -5.86 13.35 0.44
CA LEU A 70 -6.92 13.12 1.42
C LEU A 70 -7.35 11.66 1.46
N GLY A 71 -7.46 10.98 0.31
CA GLY A 71 -7.78 9.55 0.25
C GLY A 71 -6.72 8.66 0.89
N MET A 72 -5.43 9.01 0.75
CA MET A 72 -4.35 8.31 1.44
C MET A 72 -4.33 8.57 2.95
N ILE A 73 -4.67 9.79 3.38
CA ILE A 73 -4.75 10.16 4.81
C ILE A 73 -6.00 9.55 5.48
N HIS A 74 -7.11 9.39 4.75
CA HIS A 74 -8.37 8.83 5.26
C HIS A 74 -8.46 7.30 5.23
N LYS A 75 -7.45 6.57 4.74
CA LYS A 75 -7.35 5.13 5.01
C LYS A 75 -7.16 4.95 6.52
N ARG A 76 -8.26 4.83 7.26
CA ARG A 76 -8.26 4.40 8.65
C ARG A 76 -7.39 3.15 8.72
N LYS A 77 -6.26 3.24 9.42
CA LYS A 77 -5.45 2.07 9.73
C LYS A 77 -6.39 1.05 10.35
N LYS A 78 -6.48 -0.13 9.74
CA LYS A 78 -7.20 -1.23 10.38
C LYS A 78 -6.56 -1.50 11.75
N PRO A 79 -7.35 -1.86 12.76
CA PRO A 79 -6.82 -2.19 14.08
C PRO A 79 -5.77 -3.32 13.98
N SER A 80 -4.81 -3.29 14.90
CA SER A 80 -3.84 -4.38 15.01
C SER A 80 -4.53 -5.60 15.60
N ILE A 81 -4.22 -6.79 15.08
CA ILE A 81 -4.71 -8.04 15.67
C ILE A 81 -4.14 -8.26 17.08
N TRP A 82 -2.94 -7.76 17.34
CA TRP A 82 -2.26 -7.94 18.62
C TRP A 82 -2.94 -7.20 19.78
N ASP A 83 -3.63 -6.09 19.49
CA ASP A 83 -4.37 -5.32 20.49
C ASP A 83 -5.54 -6.14 21.07
N ASP A 84 -6.21 -6.92 20.22
CA ASP A 84 -7.37 -7.75 20.63
C ASP A 84 -6.95 -9.15 21.12
N LEU A 85 -5.80 -9.66 20.66
CA LEU A 85 -5.34 -11.00 21.03
C LEU A 85 -4.77 -11.09 22.45
N GLY A 86 -4.08 -10.04 22.93
CA GLY A 86 -3.49 -10.03 24.27
C GLY A 86 -2.75 -11.32 24.63
N GLN A 87 -3.21 -12.01 25.66
CA GLN A 87 -2.61 -13.28 26.16
C GLN A 87 -2.94 -14.51 25.29
N ASP A 88 -4.00 -14.45 24.49
CA ASP A 88 -4.44 -15.58 23.66
C ASP A 88 -3.60 -15.74 22.39
N ALA A 89 -2.80 -14.73 22.02
CA ALA A 89 -1.94 -14.73 20.84
C ALA A 89 -1.07 -15.99 20.77
N ASN A 90 -0.43 -16.36 21.88
CA ASN A 90 0.44 -17.51 21.95
C ASN A 90 -0.34 -18.83 21.81
N GLY A 91 -1.56 -18.91 22.38
CA GLY A 91 -2.42 -20.08 22.26
C GLY A 91 -2.86 -20.33 20.82
N ILE A 92 -3.30 -19.28 20.13
CA ILE A 92 -3.68 -19.35 18.70
C ILE A 92 -2.49 -19.75 17.83
N LEU A 93 -1.34 -19.13 18.07
CA LEU A 93 -0.12 -19.41 17.33
C LEU A 93 0.31 -20.87 17.50
N ASN A 94 0.38 -21.36 18.74
CA ASN A 94 0.79 -22.73 19.00
C ASN A 94 -0.23 -23.76 18.48
N SER A 95 -1.54 -23.47 18.59
CA SER A 95 -2.57 -24.32 18.00
C SER A 95 -2.43 -24.38 16.48
N THR A 96 -2.21 -23.24 15.83
CA THR A 96 -2.02 -23.15 14.38
C THR A 96 -0.80 -23.95 13.93
N ILE A 97 0.34 -23.79 14.62
CA ILE A 97 1.56 -24.53 14.32
C ILE A 97 1.33 -26.04 14.53
N ALA A 98 0.71 -26.45 15.64
CA ALA A 98 0.46 -27.85 15.95
C ALA A 98 -0.43 -28.52 14.89
N GLN A 99 -1.52 -27.86 14.49
CA GLN A 99 -2.41 -28.33 13.42
C GLN A 99 -1.68 -28.39 12.08
N GLY A 100 -0.88 -27.39 11.75
CA GLY A 100 -0.10 -27.38 10.51
C GLY A 100 0.99 -28.47 10.46
N ILE A 101 1.65 -28.76 11.58
CA ILE A 101 2.58 -29.90 11.71
C ILE A 101 1.83 -31.21 11.51
N TRP A 102 0.65 -31.36 12.11
CA TRP A 102 -0.17 -32.57 11.94
C TRP A 102 -0.55 -32.77 10.47
N MET A 103 -1.02 -31.72 9.78
CA MET A 103 -1.29 -31.78 8.33
C MET A 103 -0.05 -32.19 7.53
N ALA A 104 1.11 -31.60 7.82
CA ALA A 104 2.36 -31.94 7.14
C ALA A 104 2.79 -33.39 7.37
N LYS A 105 2.56 -33.93 8.56
CA LYS A 105 2.80 -35.35 8.86
C LYS A 105 1.82 -36.27 8.14
N MET A 106 0.53 -35.89 8.05
CA MET A 106 -0.47 -36.66 7.31
C MET A 106 -0.16 -36.72 5.80
N ASN A 107 0.45 -35.67 5.26
CA ASN A 107 0.89 -35.63 3.86
C ASN A 107 2.15 -36.50 3.59
N MET A 108 2.84 -36.93 4.65
CA MET A 108 4.09 -37.67 4.55
C MET A 108 3.82 -39.16 4.30
N THR A 109 3.92 -39.57 3.03
CA THR A 109 3.74 -40.98 2.64
C THR A 109 5.03 -41.81 2.68
N LYS A 110 6.20 -41.14 2.69
CA LYS A 110 7.53 -41.75 2.76
C LYS A 110 8.49 -40.86 3.56
N ASP A 111 9.45 -41.49 4.23
CA ASP A 111 10.44 -40.80 5.09
C ASP A 111 11.38 -39.83 4.35
N THR A 112 11.50 -39.97 3.04
CA THR A 112 12.43 -39.22 2.18
C THR A 112 11.78 -38.09 1.39
N MET A 113 10.48 -37.82 1.60
CA MET A 113 9.79 -36.76 0.88
C MET A 113 10.39 -35.38 1.21
N PRO A 114 10.58 -34.49 0.22
CA PRO A 114 11.03 -33.12 0.47
C PRO A 114 10.05 -32.37 1.38
N VAL A 115 10.55 -31.72 2.44
CA VAL A 115 9.71 -30.99 3.42
C VAL A 115 8.82 -29.96 2.75
N ASP A 116 9.31 -29.21 1.75
CA ASP A 116 8.53 -28.17 1.07
C ASP A 116 7.26 -28.72 0.39
N LYS A 117 7.21 -30.02 0.04
CA LYS A 117 6.02 -30.67 -0.52
C LYS A 117 5.02 -31.15 0.54
N LEU A 118 5.43 -31.20 1.80
CA LEU A 118 4.60 -31.64 2.92
C LEU A 118 3.86 -30.46 3.56
N LEU A 119 4.41 -29.25 3.44
CA LEU A 119 3.89 -28.07 4.13
C LEU A 119 2.45 -27.75 3.67
N PRO A 120 1.58 -27.34 4.60
CA PRO A 120 0.27 -26.81 4.26
C PRO A 120 0.39 -25.55 3.39
N GLN A 121 -0.63 -25.30 2.56
CA GLN A 121 -0.67 -24.08 1.76
C GLN A 121 -0.99 -22.87 2.65
N MET A 122 -0.68 -21.67 2.14
CA MET A 122 -0.95 -20.41 2.85
C MET A 122 -2.44 -20.27 3.21
N ASP A 123 -3.33 -20.69 2.31
CA ASP A 123 -4.78 -20.63 2.52
C ASP A 123 -5.26 -21.59 3.61
N ASP A 124 -4.62 -22.76 3.76
CA ASP A 124 -4.91 -23.72 4.83
C ASP A 124 -4.57 -23.12 6.19
N ILE A 125 -3.37 -22.52 6.30
CA ILE A 125 -2.93 -21.84 7.53
C ILE A 125 -3.83 -20.66 7.86
N ARG A 126 -4.18 -19.85 6.86
CA ARG A 126 -5.12 -18.74 7.04
C ARG A 126 -6.48 -19.23 7.52
N LYS A 127 -6.97 -20.37 7.03
CA LYS A 127 -8.23 -20.99 7.46
C LYS A 127 -8.15 -21.45 8.92
N ILE A 128 -7.05 -22.06 9.35
CA ILE A 128 -6.84 -22.46 10.75
C ILE A 128 -6.85 -21.22 11.65
N ILE A 129 -6.09 -20.18 11.31
CA ILE A 129 -6.06 -18.93 12.08
C ILE A 129 -7.46 -18.31 12.14
N LYS A 130 -8.20 -18.28 11.02
CA LYS A 130 -9.58 -17.78 10.98
C LYS A 130 -10.49 -18.57 11.92
N GLN A 131 -10.35 -19.89 11.96
CA GLN A 131 -11.11 -20.73 12.88
C GLN A 131 -10.75 -20.42 14.33
N GLU A 132 -9.46 -20.37 14.68
CA GLU A 132 -8.99 -20.04 16.04
C GLU A 132 -9.47 -18.66 16.53
N LEU A 133 -9.47 -17.67 15.65
CA LEU A 133 -10.02 -16.34 15.94
C LEU A 133 -11.54 -16.39 16.15
N ALA A 134 -12.26 -17.12 15.30
CA ALA A 134 -13.71 -17.25 15.40
C ALA A 134 -14.15 -17.92 16.71
N HIS A 135 -13.40 -18.91 17.22
CA HIS A 135 -13.65 -19.51 18.54
C HIS A 135 -13.59 -18.48 19.68
N ARG A 136 -12.84 -17.41 19.50
CA ARG A 136 -12.69 -16.29 20.44
C ARG A 136 -13.57 -15.09 20.08
N ARG A 137 -14.52 -15.26 19.15
CA ARG A 137 -15.43 -14.22 18.64
C ARG A 137 -14.70 -13.03 18.00
N LEU A 138 -13.48 -13.25 17.51
CA LEU A 138 -12.71 -12.28 16.75
C LEU A 138 -12.90 -12.53 15.25
N ASP A 139 -12.99 -11.44 14.48
CA ASP A 139 -13.22 -11.49 13.05
C ASP A 139 -11.95 -11.07 12.30
N ILE A 140 -11.38 -12.01 11.55
CA ILE A 140 -10.12 -11.83 10.81
C ILE A 140 -10.17 -10.64 9.84
N ASP A 141 -11.35 -10.34 9.27
CA ASP A 141 -11.51 -9.31 8.24
C ASP A 141 -11.45 -7.88 8.82
N LYS A 142 -11.55 -7.75 10.15
CA LYS A 142 -11.42 -6.47 10.87
C LYS A 142 -9.98 -5.99 10.98
N TYR A 143 -9.00 -6.90 10.93
CA TYR A 143 -7.60 -6.59 11.20
C TYR A 143 -6.81 -6.20 9.94
N ASP A 144 -5.64 -5.62 10.17
CA ASP A 144 -4.67 -5.33 9.12
C ASP A 144 -4.25 -6.62 8.39
N PRO A 145 -4.51 -6.76 7.08
CA PRO A 145 -4.18 -7.97 6.32
C PRO A 145 -2.68 -8.28 6.31
N LEU A 146 -1.80 -7.28 6.48
CA LEU A 146 -0.36 -7.52 6.56
C LEU A 146 -0.01 -8.29 7.83
N GLN A 147 -0.62 -7.96 8.97
CA GLN A 147 -0.38 -8.66 10.22
C GLN A 147 -0.89 -10.10 10.17
N ILE A 148 -2.04 -10.33 9.52
CA ILE A 148 -2.54 -11.68 9.26
C ILE A 148 -1.56 -12.47 8.40
N GLN A 149 -1.01 -11.84 7.36
CA GLN A 149 -0.02 -12.47 6.49
C GLN A 149 1.26 -12.82 7.24
N ASP A 150 1.77 -11.92 8.09
CA ASP A 150 2.94 -12.17 8.93
C ASP A 150 2.70 -13.33 9.89
N PHE A 151 1.50 -13.42 10.48
CA PHE A 151 1.10 -14.52 11.35
C PHE A 151 1.10 -15.87 10.61
N CYS A 152 0.61 -15.89 9.37
CA CYS A 152 0.65 -17.08 8.52
C CYS A 152 2.10 -17.47 8.17
N ASN A 153 2.92 -16.51 7.75
CA ASN A 153 4.32 -16.72 7.39
C ASN A 153 5.12 -17.30 8.56
N PHE A 154 4.95 -16.73 9.75
CA PHE A 154 5.60 -17.20 10.96
C PHE A 154 5.17 -18.63 11.31
N SER A 155 3.88 -18.95 11.17
CA SER A 155 3.36 -20.30 11.40
C SER A 155 3.99 -21.31 10.43
N ILE A 156 4.02 -21.01 9.12
CA ILE A 156 4.62 -21.88 8.10
C ILE A 156 6.10 -22.11 8.36
N PHE A 157 6.84 -21.07 8.73
CA PHE A 157 8.25 -21.17 9.07
C PHE A 157 8.47 -22.18 10.21
N ASN A 158 7.71 -22.06 11.30
CA ASN A 158 7.84 -22.96 12.45
C ASN A 158 7.41 -24.41 12.13
N ILE A 159 6.39 -24.59 11.28
CA ILE A 159 5.99 -25.91 10.79
C ILE A 159 7.13 -26.53 9.97
N LYS A 160 7.77 -25.76 9.09
CA LYS A 160 8.90 -26.23 8.28
C LYS A 160 10.07 -26.67 9.14
N GLU A 161 10.50 -25.85 10.10
CA GLU A 161 11.59 -26.20 11.01
C GLU A 161 11.26 -27.45 11.86
N SER A 162 10.00 -27.56 12.31
CA SER A 162 9.53 -28.74 13.04
C SER A 162 9.59 -30.01 12.18
N MET A 163 9.19 -29.92 10.90
CA MET A 163 9.24 -31.06 9.98
C MET A 163 10.67 -31.43 9.59
N LEU A 164 11.56 -30.46 9.42
CA LEU A 164 13.00 -30.72 9.20
C LEU A 164 13.60 -31.47 10.38
N SER A 165 13.33 -31.01 11.61
CA SER A 165 13.78 -31.66 12.84
C SER A 165 13.23 -33.09 12.95
N PHE A 166 11.93 -33.28 12.65
CA PHE A 166 11.28 -34.58 12.64
C PHE A 166 11.93 -35.56 11.66
N GLN A 167 12.15 -35.15 10.40
CA GLN A 167 12.81 -36.00 9.40
C GLN A 167 14.25 -36.33 9.76
N ARG A 168 15.00 -35.40 10.36
CA ARG A 168 16.36 -35.66 10.84
C ARG A 168 16.35 -36.77 11.89
N ASN A 169 15.43 -36.71 12.85
CA ASN A 169 15.33 -37.70 13.91
C ASN A 169 14.88 -39.08 13.37
N LEU A 170 13.98 -39.12 12.38
CA LEU A 170 13.60 -40.37 11.72
C LEU A 170 14.78 -41.06 11.03
N ARG A 171 15.71 -40.30 10.43
CA ARG A 171 16.91 -40.87 9.79
C ARG A 171 17.89 -41.44 10.81
N LEU A 172 18.04 -40.79 11.97
CA LEU A 172 18.91 -41.24 13.06
C LEU A 172 18.36 -42.48 13.80
N GLY A 173 17.04 -42.68 13.78
CA GLY A 173 16.38 -43.82 14.42
C GLY A 173 16.34 -45.11 13.60
N LYS A 174 16.80 -45.09 12.34
CA LYS A 174 16.95 -46.29 11.51
C LYS A 174 18.31 -46.94 11.81
N TRP A 175 18.31 -47.88 12.74
CA TRP A 175 19.40 -48.82 13.00
C TRP A 175 19.20 -50.10 12.21
#